data_AF-A0A162BC14-F1
#
_entry.id   AF-A0A162BC14-F1
#
_cell.length_a   1.000
_cell.length_b   1.000
_cell.length_c   1.000
_cell.angle_alpha   90.00
_cell.angle_beta   90.00
_cell.angle_gamma   90.00
#
_symmetry.space_group_name_H-M   'P 1'
#
loop_
_entity.id
_entity.type
_entity.pdbx_description
1 polymer ?
#
loop_
_entity_poly.entity_id
_entity_poly.type
_entity_poly.pdbx_seq_one_letter_code
_entity_poly.pdbx_strand_id
1 'polypeptide(L)'
;MASFIEQMTNAGFSYVDKKKQSLKKEFFPGYVWEVTLIDESWDELYEVAFYVWSPLFGKLMINLFSDYEAIVSSYHSRILEKNEKGCLSFSSISWDEGPSGDMELYAAGTYLNLNEFLKSLSSVNAPDDVYSLIYEGVASKFAPPSELLWVYLYLLKEMGLSNLEILDKLASEQENFPAKTLKPVDLTLLEAFEVSYNKARGQ
;
A
#
# COMPACT_ATOMS: atom_id res chain seq x y z
N MET A 1 15.63 -11.07 23.66
CA MET A 1 14.96 -10.86 22.35
C MET A 1 14.96 -9.36 22.10
N ALA A 2 15.30 -8.91 20.88
CA ALA A 2 15.31 -7.48 20.56
C ALA A 2 13.88 -6.93 20.58
N SER A 3 13.66 -5.72 21.12
CA SER A 3 12.31 -5.13 21.15
C SER A 3 11.83 -4.80 19.72
N PHE A 4 10.52 -4.61 19.53
CA PHE A 4 9.95 -4.23 18.24
C PHE A 4 10.68 -3.02 17.64
N ILE A 5 10.88 -1.98 18.45
CA ILE A 5 11.61 -0.76 18.06
C ILE A 5 13.05 -1.03 17.66
N GLU A 6 13.77 -1.88 18.41
CA GLU A 6 15.15 -2.22 18.09
C GLU A 6 15.24 -2.90 16.71
N GLN A 7 14.34 -3.83 16.42
CA GLN A 7 14.27 -4.50 15.12
C GLN A 7 13.95 -3.51 13.99
N MET A 8 12.96 -2.63 14.19
CA MET A 8 12.59 -1.59 13.21
C MET A 8 13.75 -0.62 12.93
N THR A 9 14.39 -0.10 13.98
CA THR A 9 15.50 0.84 13.84
C THR A 9 16.72 0.20 13.17
N ASN A 10 17.02 -1.06 13.48
CA ASN A 10 18.06 -1.84 12.79
C ASN A 10 17.73 -2.06 11.31
N ALA A 11 16.44 -2.15 10.94
CA ALA A 11 16.00 -2.21 9.56
C ALA A 11 16.00 -0.85 8.83
N GLY A 12 16.44 0.23 9.50
CA GLY A 12 16.59 1.57 8.93
C GLY A 12 15.38 2.48 9.10
N PHE A 13 14.42 2.12 9.96
CA PHE A 13 13.31 3.00 10.31
C PHE A 13 13.74 4.10 11.28
N SER A 14 13.15 5.28 11.16
CA SER A 14 13.44 6.44 11.99
C SER A 14 12.17 7.13 12.48
N TYR A 15 12.19 7.68 13.70
CA TYR A 15 11.04 8.40 14.23
C TYR A 15 10.73 9.64 13.39
N VAL A 16 9.44 9.83 13.07
CA VAL A 16 8.98 10.94 12.24
C VAL A 16 8.61 12.16 13.07
N ASP A 17 8.17 11.92 14.31
CA ASP A 17 7.62 12.94 15.17
C ASP A 17 8.35 12.99 16.53
N LYS A 18 8.23 14.13 17.21
CA LYS A 18 8.86 14.37 18.52
C LYS A 18 8.25 13.55 19.66
N LYS A 19 7.00 13.12 19.50
CA LYS A 19 6.30 12.25 20.46
C LYS A 19 6.70 10.78 20.27
N LYS A 20 7.49 10.48 19.23
CA LYS A 20 7.94 9.15 18.84
C LYS A 20 6.77 8.19 18.60
N GLN A 21 5.66 8.65 18.02
CA GLN A 21 4.49 7.81 17.77
C GLN A 21 4.55 7.09 16.42
N SER A 22 5.35 7.59 15.48
CA SER A 22 5.50 6.97 14.17
C SER A 22 6.96 6.76 13.80
N LEU A 23 7.22 5.67 13.10
CA LEU A 23 8.48 5.30 12.46
C LEU A 23 8.29 5.31 10.95
N LYS A 24 9.25 5.83 10.18
CA LYS A 24 9.23 5.77 8.72
C LYS A 24 10.54 5.28 8.12
N LYS A 25 10.41 4.72 6.93
CA LYS A 25 11.50 4.43 6.01
C LYS A 25 11.01 4.67 4.58
N GLU A 26 11.79 5.40 3.80
CA GLU A 26 11.56 5.46 2.35
C GLU A 26 12.21 4.24 1.72
N PHE A 27 11.47 3.49 0.90
CA PHE A 27 12.01 2.35 0.16
C PHE A 27 12.88 2.83 -0.99
N PHE A 28 12.28 3.68 -1.81
CA PHE A 28 12.84 4.37 -2.97
C PHE A 28 12.01 5.65 -3.21
N PRO A 29 12.49 6.60 -4.03
CA PRO A 29 11.90 7.93 -4.12
C PRO A 29 10.38 7.92 -4.33
N GLY A 30 9.67 8.52 -3.38
CA GLY A 30 8.21 8.67 -3.43
C GLY A 30 7.40 7.51 -2.84
N TYR A 31 8.05 6.46 -2.33
CA TYR A 31 7.39 5.33 -1.67
C TYR A 31 7.88 5.19 -0.23
N VAL A 32 6.98 5.45 0.71
CA VAL A 32 7.30 5.49 2.14
C VAL A 32 6.52 4.42 2.88
N TRP A 33 7.22 3.64 3.68
CA TRP A 33 6.63 2.83 4.73
C TRP A 33 6.56 3.63 6.01
N GLU A 34 5.40 3.60 6.66
CA GLU A 34 5.20 4.19 7.96
C GLU A 34 4.56 3.18 8.89
N VAL A 35 5.11 3.06 10.09
CA VAL A 35 4.53 2.31 11.20
C VAL A 35 4.12 3.30 12.26
N THR A 36 2.84 3.32 12.61
CA THR A 36 2.29 4.20 13.63
C THR A 36 1.80 3.39 14.80
N LEU A 37 2.17 3.84 15.99
CA LEU A 37 1.69 3.32 17.25
C LEU A 37 0.17 3.57 17.37
N ILE A 38 -0.59 2.51 17.59
CA ILE A 38 -2.03 2.59 17.93
C ILE A 38 -2.21 2.66 19.45
N ASP A 39 -1.39 1.92 20.19
CA ASP A 39 -1.42 1.85 21.64
C ASP A 39 -0.84 3.10 22.34
N GLU A 40 -0.83 3.08 23.68
CA GLU A 40 -0.30 4.18 24.48
C GLU A 40 1.23 4.30 24.38
N SER A 41 1.95 3.17 24.24
CA SER A 41 3.41 3.14 24.18
C SER A 41 3.95 1.94 23.40
N TRP A 42 5.20 2.05 22.93
CA TRP A 42 5.89 0.94 22.26
C TRP A 42 6.34 -0.18 23.19
N ASP A 43 6.38 0.07 24.50
CA ASP A 43 6.78 -0.92 25.50
C ASP A 43 5.63 -1.87 25.86
N GLU A 44 4.39 -1.41 25.68
CA GLU A 44 3.14 -2.15 25.90
C GLU A 44 2.41 -2.37 24.56
N LEU A 45 3.17 -2.68 23.52
CA LEU A 45 2.67 -2.80 22.16
C LEU A 45 1.86 -4.09 21.98
N TYR A 46 0.59 -3.95 21.62
CA TYR A 46 -0.32 -5.01 21.19
C TYR A 46 -0.70 -4.86 19.73
N GLU A 47 -0.73 -3.64 19.20
CA GLU A 47 -1.18 -3.35 17.84
C GLU A 47 -0.44 -2.16 17.20
N VAL A 48 -0.11 -2.30 15.92
CA VAL A 48 0.53 -1.26 15.11
C VAL A 48 -0.18 -1.05 13.80
N ALA A 49 -0.26 0.20 13.36
CA ALA A 49 -0.75 0.55 12.05
C ALA A 49 0.42 0.54 11.05
N PHE A 50 0.33 -0.26 10.00
CA PHE A 50 1.27 -0.25 8.87
C PHE A 50 0.66 0.50 7.70
N TYR A 51 1.45 1.38 7.09
CA TYR A 51 1.06 2.16 5.94
C TYR A 51 2.13 2.11 4.85
N VAL A 52 1.67 2.03 3.60
CA VAL A 52 2.46 2.37 2.41
C VAL A 52 1.89 3.63 1.79
N TRP A 53 2.76 4.62 1.58
CA TRP A 53 2.38 5.92 1.04
C TRP A 53 3.05 6.19 -0.30
N SER A 54 2.30 6.83 -1.21
CA SER A 54 2.83 7.52 -2.37
C SER A 54 2.14 8.88 -2.53
N PRO A 55 2.87 10.01 -2.35
CA PRO A 55 2.33 11.33 -2.61
C PRO A 55 1.85 11.52 -4.06
N LEU A 56 2.46 10.81 -5.02
CA LEU A 56 2.01 10.83 -6.41
C LEU A 56 0.62 10.21 -6.56
N PHE A 57 0.37 9.08 -5.89
CA PHE A 57 -0.95 8.47 -5.85
C PHE A 57 -2.00 9.42 -5.25
N GLY A 58 -1.66 10.12 -4.17
CA GLY A 58 -2.55 11.11 -3.55
C GLY A 58 -2.98 12.20 -4.54
N LYS A 59 -2.02 12.78 -5.27
CA LYS A 59 -2.29 13.77 -6.32
C LYS A 59 -3.11 13.22 -7.49
N LEU A 60 -2.79 12.02 -7.95
CA LEU A 60 -3.54 11.32 -8.99
C LEU A 60 -5.00 11.18 -8.57
N MET A 61 -5.26 10.68 -7.36
CA MET A 61 -6.63 10.45 -6.88
C MET A 61 -7.43 11.74 -6.77
N ILE A 62 -6.79 12.84 -6.36
CA ILE A 62 -7.42 14.16 -6.36
C ILE A 62 -7.82 14.57 -7.78
N ASN A 63 -6.87 14.54 -8.74
CA ASN A 63 -7.14 14.92 -10.13
C ASN A 63 -8.23 14.03 -10.76
N LEU A 64 -8.13 12.72 -10.56
CA LEU A 64 -9.03 11.74 -11.16
C LEU A 64 -10.46 11.93 -10.68
N PHE A 65 -10.66 12.10 -9.39
CA PHE A 65 -11.99 12.26 -8.82
C PHE A 65 -12.53 13.69 -8.89
N SER A 66 -11.69 14.70 -9.08
CA SER A 66 -12.17 16.06 -9.36
C SER A 66 -12.60 16.24 -10.81
N ASP A 67 -11.83 15.69 -11.75
CA ASP A 67 -11.98 15.99 -13.17
C ASP A 67 -12.87 14.95 -13.88
N TYR A 68 -12.95 13.73 -13.35
CA TYR A 68 -13.62 12.60 -14.01
C TYR A 68 -14.59 11.82 -13.10
N GLU A 69 -15.12 12.45 -12.03
CA GLU A 69 -16.00 11.83 -11.02
C GLU A 69 -17.10 10.93 -11.63
N ALA A 70 -17.79 11.45 -12.65
CA ALA A 70 -18.90 10.74 -13.32
C ALA A 70 -18.46 9.45 -14.01
N ILE A 71 -17.24 9.42 -14.56
CA ILE A 71 -16.67 8.23 -15.19
C ILE A 71 -16.25 7.26 -14.10
N VAL A 72 -15.39 7.67 -13.18
CA VAL A 72 -14.70 6.78 -12.24
C VAL A 72 -15.66 6.15 -11.23
N SER A 73 -16.67 6.89 -10.79
CA SER A 73 -17.70 6.39 -9.86
C SER A 73 -18.58 5.29 -10.47
N SER A 74 -18.59 5.16 -11.80
CA SER A 74 -19.29 4.06 -12.49
C SER A 74 -18.53 2.72 -12.48
N TYR A 75 -17.25 2.71 -12.05
CA TYR A 75 -16.43 1.50 -11.96
C TYR A 75 -16.16 1.11 -10.51
N HIS A 76 -15.77 2.06 -9.67
CA HIS A 76 -15.47 1.85 -8.26
C HIS A 76 -15.59 3.16 -7.48
N SER A 77 -16.04 3.12 -6.23
CA SER A 77 -16.04 4.31 -5.37
C SER A 77 -14.64 4.59 -4.82
N ARG A 78 -14.39 5.81 -4.39
CA ARG A 78 -13.23 6.13 -3.56
C ARG A 78 -13.52 5.73 -2.11
N ILE A 79 -12.56 5.09 -1.45
CA ILE A 79 -12.67 4.71 -0.03
C ILE A 79 -12.13 5.83 0.86
N LEU A 80 -11.07 6.53 0.44
CA LEU A 80 -10.36 7.53 1.23
C LEU A 80 -10.54 8.95 0.66
N GLU A 81 -11.75 9.50 0.78
CA GLU A 81 -12.18 10.77 0.15
C GLU A 81 -11.30 12.00 0.44
N LYS A 82 -10.54 12.01 1.54
CA LYS A 82 -9.69 13.15 1.97
C LYS A 82 -8.20 12.82 2.04
N ASN A 83 -7.80 11.70 1.46
CA ASN A 83 -6.43 11.26 1.56
C ASN A 83 -5.54 11.90 0.50
N GLU A 84 -4.96 13.05 0.85
CA GLU A 84 -3.99 13.76 0.01
C GLU A 84 -2.58 13.16 0.10
N LYS A 85 -2.31 12.34 1.12
CA LYS A 85 -1.02 11.68 1.31
C LYS A 85 -0.82 10.48 0.39
N GLY A 86 -1.91 9.93 -0.16
CA GLY A 86 -1.90 8.80 -1.08
C GLY A 86 -1.54 7.48 -0.41
N CYS A 87 -2.42 6.98 0.44
CA CYS A 87 -2.27 5.63 1.02
C CYS A 87 -2.46 4.63 -0.11
N LEU A 88 -1.45 3.77 -0.31
CA LEU A 88 -1.52 2.62 -1.20
C LEU A 88 -1.96 1.38 -0.42
N SER A 89 -1.52 1.25 0.82
CA SER A 89 -1.83 0.12 1.68
C SER A 89 -1.95 0.57 3.13
N PHE A 90 -2.91 -0.06 3.83
CA PHE A 90 -3.11 0.11 5.25
C PHE A 90 -3.51 -1.22 5.89
N SER A 91 -2.94 -1.50 7.05
CA SER A 91 -3.38 -2.57 7.94
C SER A 91 -3.15 -2.20 9.39
N SER A 92 -3.97 -2.80 10.24
CA SER A 92 -3.75 -2.87 11.68
C SER A 92 -3.22 -4.27 11.98
N ILE A 93 -2.05 -4.36 12.60
CA ILE A 93 -1.30 -5.60 12.78
C ILE A 93 -1.11 -5.82 14.26
N SER A 94 -1.53 -6.99 14.76
CA SER A 94 -1.28 -7.37 16.14
C SER A 94 0.18 -7.79 16.34
N TRP A 95 0.69 -7.52 17.53
CA TRP A 95 2.01 -7.93 18.00
C TRP A 95 1.82 -8.82 19.23
N ASP A 96 1.80 -10.14 19.02
CA ASP A 96 1.45 -11.13 20.01
C ASP A 96 2.36 -12.36 19.94
N GLU A 97 2.28 -13.23 20.95
CA GLU A 97 3.05 -14.47 21.01
C GLU A 97 2.48 -15.46 19.98
N GLY A 98 3.29 -15.76 18.96
CA GLY A 98 2.92 -16.68 17.90
C GLY A 98 3.08 -18.15 18.27
N PRO A 99 2.74 -19.08 17.35
CA PRO A 99 2.85 -20.53 17.57
C PRO A 99 4.28 -21.03 17.86
N SER A 100 5.28 -20.23 17.50
CA SER A 100 6.70 -20.47 17.78
C SER A 100 7.08 -20.19 19.25
N GLY A 101 6.22 -19.49 20.01
CA GLY A 101 6.51 -18.96 21.34
C GLY A 101 7.29 -17.64 21.32
N ASP A 102 7.59 -17.11 20.13
CA ASP A 102 8.20 -15.80 19.95
C ASP A 102 7.13 -14.74 19.65
N MET A 103 7.43 -13.47 19.90
CA MET A 103 6.56 -12.37 19.48
C MET A 103 6.61 -12.23 17.94
N GLU A 104 5.44 -12.21 17.31
CA GLU A 104 5.25 -12.22 15.86
C GLU A 104 4.19 -11.21 15.44
N LEU A 105 4.22 -10.83 14.16
CA LEU A 105 3.15 -10.05 13.55
C LEU A 105 1.97 -10.98 13.27
N TYR A 106 0.76 -10.60 13.66
CA TYR A 106 -0.45 -11.34 13.35
C TYR A 106 -1.45 -10.50 12.55
N ALA A 107 -1.83 -11.02 11.38
CA ALA A 107 -2.88 -10.45 10.55
C ALA A 107 -3.52 -11.51 9.65
N ALA A 108 -4.83 -11.37 9.40
CA ALA A 108 -5.59 -12.24 8.50
C ALA A 108 -5.33 -13.75 8.74
N GLY A 109 -5.32 -14.17 10.01
CA GLY A 109 -5.10 -15.57 10.39
C GLY A 109 -3.69 -16.09 10.16
N THR A 110 -2.70 -15.20 9.99
CA THR A 110 -1.32 -15.55 9.64
C THR A 110 -0.36 -14.88 10.60
N TYR A 111 0.57 -15.67 11.15
CA TYR A 111 1.71 -15.17 11.91
C TYR A 111 2.92 -15.00 11.00
N LEU A 112 3.71 -13.96 11.23
CA LEU A 112 4.96 -13.72 10.52
C LEU A 112 6.00 -13.10 11.45
N ASN A 113 7.20 -13.68 11.45
CA ASN A 113 8.30 -13.12 12.21
C ASN A 113 8.67 -11.72 11.70
N LEU A 114 8.81 -10.75 12.62
CA LEU A 114 9.09 -9.36 12.25
C LEU A 114 10.40 -9.23 11.45
N ASN A 115 11.46 -9.96 11.80
CA ASN A 115 12.72 -9.87 11.04
C ASN A 115 12.60 -10.46 9.64
N GLU A 116 11.80 -11.51 9.46
CA GLU A 116 11.54 -12.07 8.13
C GLU A 116 10.75 -11.10 7.27
N PHE A 117 9.75 -10.45 7.87
CA PHE A 117 9.01 -9.37 7.22
C PHE A 117 9.90 -8.18 6.86
N LEU A 118 10.75 -7.72 7.79
CA LEU A 118 11.66 -6.60 7.52
C LEU A 118 12.71 -6.94 6.46
N LYS A 119 13.13 -8.20 6.35
CA LYS A 119 13.99 -8.67 5.26
C LYS A 119 13.29 -8.59 3.91
N SER A 120 12.02 -9.01 3.79
CA SER A 120 11.28 -8.87 2.53
C SER A 120 11.05 -7.40 2.16
N LEU A 121 10.82 -6.53 3.15
CA LEU A 121 10.74 -5.09 2.91
C LEU A 121 12.06 -4.49 2.45
N SER A 122 13.19 -5.05 2.85
CA SER A 122 14.51 -4.55 2.45
C SER A 122 14.84 -4.77 0.97
N SER A 123 14.17 -5.72 0.30
CA SER A 123 14.33 -5.96 -1.13
C SER A 123 13.46 -5.07 -2.01
N VAL A 124 12.50 -4.33 -1.44
CA VAL A 124 11.58 -3.46 -2.19
C VAL A 124 12.34 -2.23 -2.72
N ASN A 125 12.54 -2.17 -4.03
CA ASN A 125 13.32 -1.12 -4.68
C ASN A 125 12.68 -0.53 -5.95
N ALA A 126 11.61 -1.14 -6.46
CA ALA A 126 10.86 -0.69 -7.62
C ALA A 126 9.34 -0.86 -7.44
N PRO A 127 8.52 -0.24 -8.32
CA PRO A 127 7.05 -0.40 -8.29
C PRO A 127 6.57 -1.85 -8.38
N ASP A 128 7.24 -2.70 -9.16
CA ASP A 128 6.96 -4.14 -9.26
C ASP A 128 7.05 -4.83 -7.88
N ASP A 129 8.05 -4.47 -7.07
CA ASP A 129 8.21 -5.05 -5.73
C ASP A 129 7.09 -4.59 -4.79
N VAL A 130 6.63 -3.34 -4.92
CA VAL A 130 5.49 -2.81 -4.16
C VAL A 130 4.20 -3.50 -4.57
N TYR A 131 4.04 -3.78 -5.86
CA TYR A 131 2.92 -4.57 -6.37
C TYR A 131 2.92 -5.96 -5.73
N SER A 132 4.04 -6.68 -5.78
CA SER A 132 4.15 -8.00 -5.15
C SER A 132 3.96 -7.94 -3.64
N LEU A 133 4.42 -6.89 -2.96
CA LEU A 133 4.22 -6.70 -1.52
C LEU A 133 2.73 -6.58 -1.15
N ILE A 134 1.95 -5.88 -1.98
CA ILE A 134 0.55 -5.53 -1.69
C ILE A 134 -0.43 -6.59 -2.19
N TYR A 135 -0.15 -7.22 -3.34
CA TYR A 135 -1.07 -8.13 -4.00
C TYR A 135 -0.63 -9.60 -4.00
N GLU A 136 0.63 -9.90 -3.66
CA GLU A 136 1.19 -11.25 -3.78
C GLU A 136 1.83 -11.75 -2.47
N GLY A 137 2.02 -13.07 -2.41
CA GLY A 137 2.71 -13.72 -1.32
C GLY A 137 2.08 -13.51 0.07
N VAL A 138 2.86 -13.83 1.11
CA VAL A 138 2.40 -13.74 2.50
C VAL A 138 2.34 -12.29 2.99
N ALA A 139 3.21 -11.42 2.48
CA ALA A 139 3.32 -10.03 2.92
C ALA A 139 2.08 -9.19 2.59
N SER A 140 1.34 -9.51 1.51
CA SER A 140 0.06 -8.87 1.16
C SER A 140 -0.99 -8.92 2.27
N LYS A 141 -0.94 -9.94 3.14
CA LYS A 141 -1.82 -10.06 4.32
C LYS A 141 -1.55 -8.98 5.37
N PHE A 142 -0.32 -8.47 5.40
CA PHE A 142 0.16 -7.44 6.32
C PHE A 142 0.17 -6.06 5.65
N ALA A 143 -0.04 -5.98 4.34
CA ALA A 143 -0.07 -4.74 3.57
C ALA A 143 -1.14 -4.80 2.45
N PRO A 144 -2.43 -5.01 2.79
CA PRO A 144 -3.48 -5.07 1.78
C PRO A 144 -3.70 -3.68 1.16
N PRO A 145 -4.18 -3.61 -0.10
CA PRO A 145 -4.41 -2.35 -0.81
C PRO A 145 -5.55 -1.53 -0.18
N SER A 146 -5.34 -0.23 -0.01
CA SER A 146 -6.33 0.65 0.66
C SER A 146 -7.41 1.20 -0.27
N GLU A 147 -7.15 1.30 -1.58
CA GLU A 147 -8.08 1.84 -2.59
C GLU A 147 -8.29 0.85 -3.76
N LEU A 148 -8.13 -0.46 -3.49
CA LEU A 148 -8.39 -1.60 -4.37
C LEU A 148 -8.02 -1.36 -5.86
N LEU A 149 -9.01 -1.08 -6.72
CA LEU A 149 -8.84 -0.82 -8.15
C LEU A 149 -7.82 0.27 -8.42
N TRP A 150 -7.86 1.36 -7.65
CA TRP A 150 -7.09 2.55 -7.93
C TRP A 150 -5.61 2.36 -7.63
N VAL A 151 -5.30 1.66 -6.53
CA VAL A 151 -3.92 1.24 -6.20
C VAL A 151 -3.39 0.31 -7.28
N TYR A 152 -4.22 -0.64 -7.71
CA TYR A 152 -3.85 -1.60 -8.74
C TYR A 152 -3.47 -0.90 -10.05
N LEU A 153 -4.37 -0.06 -10.59
CA LEU A 153 -4.09 0.70 -11.82
C LEU A 153 -2.89 1.64 -11.68
N TYR A 154 -2.72 2.25 -10.50
CA TYR A 154 -1.59 3.12 -10.22
C TYR A 154 -0.27 2.37 -10.27
N LEU A 155 -0.18 1.21 -9.62
CA LEU A 155 1.03 0.40 -9.64
C LEU A 155 1.33 -0.09 -11.05
N LEU A 156 0.35 -0.60 -11.81
CA LEU A 156 0.58 -1.00 -13.20
C LEU A 156 1.13 0.15 -14.06
N LYS A 157 0.66 1.38 -13.85
CA LYS A 157 1.21 2.55 -14.53
C LYS A 157 2.64 2.87 -14.09
N GLU A 158 2.94 2.78 -12.80
CA GLU A 158 4.31 2.98 -12.28
C GLU A 158 5.28 1.88 -12.75
N MET A 159 4.79 0.68 -13.03
CA MET A 159 5.53 -0.42 -13.68
C MET A 159 5.74 -0.16 -15.20
N GLY A 160 5.16 0.90 -15.74
CA GLY A 160 5.35 1.33 -17.13
C GLY A 160 4.38 0.74 -18.15
N LEU A 161 3.29 0.09 -17.72
CA LEU A 161 2.33 -0.52 -18.65
C LEU A 161 1.49 0.55 -19.36
N SER A 162 1.33 0.38 -20.67
CA SER A 162 0.37 1.13 -21.50
C SER A 162 -1.08 0.73 -21.19
N ASN A 163 -2.05 1.52 -21.65
CA ASN A 163 -3.47 1.19 -21.43
C ASN A 163 -3.87 -0.16 -22.04
N LEU A 164 -3.27 -0.53 -23.19
CA LEU A 164 -3.54 -1.82 -23.83
C LEU A 164 -2.96 -2.97 -23.02
N GLU A 165 -1.73 -2.85 -22.52
CA GLU A 165 -1.12 -3.87 -21.66
C GLU A 165 -1.87 -4.03 -20.34
N ILE A 166 -2.41 -2.93 -19.78
CA ILE A 166 -3.27 -2.97 -18.60
C ILE A 166 -4.57 -3.75 -18.91
N LEU A 167 -5.23 -3.48 -20.05
CA LEU A 167 -6.42 -4.23 -20.44
C LEU A 167 -6.14 -5.72 -20.64
N ASP A 168 -5.02 -6.05 -21.28
CA ASP A 168 -4.62 -7.44 -21.49
C ASP A 168 -4.38 -8.16 -20.15
N LYS A 169 -3.70 -7.50 -19.20
CA LYS A 169 -3.51 -8.02 -17.83
C LYS A 169 -4.83 -8.24 -17.11
N LEU A 170 -5.72 -7.24 -17.11
CA LEU A 170 -7.05 -7.32 -16.52
C LEU A 170 -7.89 -8.46 -17.13
N ALA A 171 -7.79 -8.67 -18.44
CA ALA A 171 -8.48 -9.75 -19.13
C ALA A 171 -7.94 -11.13 -18.73
N SER A 172 -6.64 -11.25 -18.46
CA SER A 172 -6.04 -12.50 -17.99
C SER A 172 -6.33 -12.83 -16.52
N GLU A 173 -6.65 -11.82 -15.70
CA GLU A 173 -6.82 -11.97 -14.26
C GLU A 173 -8.28 -12.09 -13.82
N GLN A 174 -9.24 -12.26 -14.73
CA GLN A 174 -10.69 -12.17 -14.46
C GLN A 174 -11.18 -12.83 -13.15
N GLU A 175 -10.69 -14.02 -12.81
CA GLU A 175 -11.10 -14.73 -11.59
C GLU A 175 -10.36 -14.26 -10.31
N ASN A 176 -9.16 -13.70 -10.47
CA ASN A 176 -8.27 -13.27 -9.38
C ASN A 176 -8.08 -11.76 -9.33
N PHE A 177 -8.93 -11.00 -10.03
CA PHE A 177 -8.82 -9.56 -10.10
C PHE A 177 -9.03 -8.96 -8.69
N PRO A 178 -8.09 -8.17 -8.17
CA PRO A 178 -8.08 -7.84 -6.73
C PRO A 178 -9.11 -6.80 -6.30
N ALA A 179 -9.97 -6.34 -7.20
CA ALA A 179 -11.03 -5.39 -6.91
C ALA A 179 -12.36 -5.81 -7.54
N LYS A 180 -13.46 -5.74 -6.78
CA LYS A 180 -14.79 -5.93 -7.37
C LYS A 180 -15.24 -4.63 -8.05
N THR A 181 -15.29 -4.63 -9.38
CA THR A 181 -15.77 -3.49 -10.18
C THR A 181 -17.25 -3.60 -10.49
N LEU A 182 -17.92 -2.45 -10.64
CA LEU A 182 -19.33 -2.37 -11.06
C LEU A 182 -19.54 -2.74 -12.53
N LYS A 183 -18.53 -2.49 -13.36
CA LYS A 183 -18.46 -2.90 -14.77
C LYS A 183 -17.00 -3.11 -15.18
N PRO A 184 -16.72 -3.83 -16.29
CA PRO A 184 -15.36 -4.06 -16.75
C PRO A 184 -14.62 -2.74 -16.99
N VAL A 185 -13.35 -2.68 -16.60
CA VAL A 185 -12.44 -1.58 -16.95
C VAL A 185 -12.28 -1.53 -18.47
N ASP A 186 -12.32 -0.33 -19.04
CA ASP A 186 -12.22 -0.08 -20.47
C ASP A 186 -11.26 1.08 -20.77
N LEU A 187 -11.03 1.36 -22.06
CA LEU A 187 -10.16 2.45 -22.50
C LEU A 187 -10.62 3.82 -22.01
N THR A 188 -11.92 4.07 -21.87
CA THR A 188 -12.42 5.37 -21.42
C THR A 188 -11.99 5.65 -19.99
N LEU A 189 -12.04 4.64 -19.11
CA LEU A 189 -11.50 4.78 -17.75
C LEU A 189 -9.98 4.98 -17.77
N LEU A 190 -9.26 4.16 -18.55
CA LEU A 190 -7.80 4.19 -18.56
C LEU A 190 -7.23 5.50 -19.14
N GLU A 191 -7.90 6.09 -20.13
CA GLU A 191 -7.55 7.40 -20.66
C GLU A 191 -7.75 8.51 -19.60
N ALA A 192 -8.88 8.50 -18.88
CA ALA A 192 -9.11 9.45 -17.79
C ALA A 192 -8.08 9.29 -16.66
N PHE A 193 -7.72 8.04 -16.35
CA PHE A 193 -6.69 7.69 -15.37
C PHE A 193 -5.31 8.20 -15.80
N GLU A 194 -4.92 7.96 -17.05
CA GLU A 194 -3.63 8.36 -17.62
C GLU A 194 -3.48 9.89 -17.68
N VAL A 195 -4.51 10.62 -18.11
CA VAL A 195 -4.50 12.08 -18.09
C VAL A 195 -4.29 12.60 -16.66
N SER A 196 -5.01 12.04 -15.70
CA SER A 196 -4.91 12.42 -14.28
C SER A 196 -3.53 12.09 -13.68
N TYR A 197 -2.95 10.97 -14.11
CA TYR A 197 -1.62 10.51 -13.71
C TYR A 197 -0.51 11.42 -14.26
N ASN A 198 -0.56 11.74 -15.55
CA ASN A 198 0.40 12.65 -16.20
C ASN A 198 0.33 14.05 -15.56
N LYS A 199 -0.89 14.56 -15.33
CA LYS A 199 -1.11 15.80 -14.58
C LYS A 199 -0.51 15.76 -13.17
N ALA A 200 -0.63 14.63 -12.46
CA ALA A 200 -0.05 14.46 -11.12
C ALA A 200 1.49 14.46 -11.13
N ARG A 201 2.12 13.99 -12.23
CA ARG A 201 3.57 14.07 -12.47
C ARG A 201 4.05 15.43 -12.96
N GLY A 202 3.13 16.34 -13.31
CA GLY A 202 3.44 17.64 -13.90
C GLY A 202 3.84 17.56 -15.38
N GLN A 203 3.30 16.58 -16.10
CA GLN A 203 3.45 16.39 -17.55
C GLN A 203 2.27 16.93 -18.33
#